data_AF-A0A7S2V2A0-F1
#
_entry.id   AF-A0A7S2V2A0-F1
#
_cell.length_a   1.000
_cell.length_b   1.000
_cell.length_c   1.000
_cell.angle_alpha   90.00
_cell.angle_beta   90.00
_cell.angle_gamma   90.00
#
_symmetry.space_group_name_H-M   'P 1'
#
loop_
_entity.id
_entity.type
_entity.pdbx_description
1 polymer ?
#
loop_
_entity_poly.entity_id
_entity_poly.type
_entity_poly.pdbx_seq_one_letter_code
_entity_poly.pdbx_strand_id
1 'polypeptide(L)'
;FIKNLLIGEGALLGPIFGAAEALSKAYNPCGLIILAGSLALAPKGGIDKNMMGNISVISLGRFVLTPLLTAGLLRLGINLGLSLHDPVLLFVLMMQSCMPSAQNNVLILQVEGLKHAASRMAQMLLIIYLISIVPISVLLSIFLQH
;
A
#
# COMPACT_ATOMS: atom_id res chain seq x y z
N PHE A 1 -13.80 -7.40 28.11
CA PHE A 1 -13.98 -6.37 29.14
C PHE A 1 -12.97 -5.23 29.01
N ILE A 2 -11.65 -5.49 29.05
CA ILE A 2 -10.59 -4.46 28.88
C ILE A 2 -10.68 -3.70 27.53
N LYS A 3 -11.05 -4.39 26.44
CA LYS A 3 -11.21 -3.79 25.11
C LYS A 3 -12.32 -2.72 25.05
N ASN A 4 -13.41 -2.91 25.80
CA ASN A 4 -14.51 -1.93 25.87
C ASN A 4 -14.18 -0.76 26.79
N LEU A 5 -13.31 -0.96 27.80
CA LEU A 5 -12.83 0.11 28.68
C LEU A 5 -11.77 1.00 27.99
N LEU A 6 -11.05 0.47 26.99
CA LEU A 6 -10.03 1.19 26.22
C LEU A 6 -10.55 1.77 24.89
N ILE A 7 -11.55 1.18 24.24
CA ILE A 7 -11.96 1.52 22.85
C ILE A 7 -13.45 1.96 22.76
N GLY A 8 -14.24 1.88 23.82
CA GLY A 8 -15.67 2.27 23.81
C GLY A 8 -15.92 3.78 23.73
N GLU A 9 -17.14 4.17 23.34
CA GLU A 9 -17.64 5.56 23.37
C GLU A 9 -17.63 6.11 24.81
N GLY A 10 -16.52 6.75 25.20
CA GLY A 10 -16.26 7.20 26.59
C GLY A 10 -14.98 6.64 27.22
N ALA A 11 -14.23 5.81 26.51
CA ALA A 11 -12.94 5.29 26.95
C ALA A 11 -11.82 6.34 26.88
N LEU A 12 -10.78 6.17 27.71
CA LEU A 12 -9.65 7.10 27.83
C LEU A 12 -8.86 7.29 26.52
N LEU A 13 -8.83 6.28 25.64
CA LEU A 13 -8.23 6.37 24.29
C LEU A 13 -9.25 6.67 23.18
N GLY A 14 -10.54 6.76 23.49
CA GLY A 14 -11.61 7.04 22.53
C GLY A 14 -11.36 8.31 21.69
N PRO A 15 -10.94 9.44 22.30
CA PRO A 15 -10.60 10.65 21.53
C PRO A 15 -9.41 10.45 20.57
N ILE A 16 -8.41 9.65 20.97
CA ILE A 16 -7.24 9.37 20.13
C ILE A 16 -7.62 8.47 18.96
N PHE A 17 -8.41 7.42 19.21
CA PHE A 17 -8.92 6.55 18.13
C PHE A 17 -9.85 7.31 17.18
N GLY A 18 -10.72 8.17 17.71
CA GLY A 18 -11.58 9.04 16.90
C GLY A 18 -10.78 10.02 16.05
N ALA A 19 -9.72 10.64 16.61
CA ALA A 19 -8.80 11.48 15.86
C ALA A 19 -8.01 10.70 14.80
N ALA A 20 -7.51 9.50 15.13
CA ALA A 20 -6.79 8.64 14.21
C ALA A 20 -7.69 8.18 13.04
N GLU A 21 -8.96 7.88 13.33
CA GLU A 21 -9.94 7.52 12.31
C GLU A 21 -10.29 8.71 11.41
N ALA A 22 -10.53 9.88 12.00
CA ALA A 22 -10.77 11.12 11.25
C ALA A 22 -9.55 11.48 10.36
N LEU A 23 -8.34 11.34 10.90
CA LEU A 23 -7.11 11.58 10.17
C LEU A 23 -6.94 10.58 9.03
N SER A 24 -7.23 9.29 9.26
CA SER A 24 -7.17 8.25 8.22
C SER A 24 -8.17 8.52 7.09
N LYS A 25 -9.38 8.96 7.44
CA LYS A 25 -10.42 9.35 6.46
C LYS A 25 -10.00 10.56 5.63
N ALA A 26 -9.35 11.54 6.23
CA ALA A 26 -8.87 12.75 5.53
C ALA A 26 -7.59 12.49 4.72
N TYR A 27 -6.71 11.61 5.19
CA TYR A 27 -5.42 11.33 4.57
C TYR A 27 -5.55 10.77 3.15
N ASN A 28 -6.45 9.81 2.95
CA ASN A 28 -6.61 9.13 1.67
C ASN A 28 -6.93 10.09 0.50
N PRO A 29 -7.95 10.99 0.59
CA PRO A 29 -8.20 11.98 -0.45
C PRO A 29 -7.09 13.04 -0.56
N CYS A 30 -6.46 13.44 0.54
CA CYS A 30 -5.32 14.38 0.48
C CYS A 30 -4.12 13.80 -0.29
N GLY A 31 -3.80 12.52 -0.08
CA GLY A 31 -2.74 11.82 -0.83
C GLY A 31 -3.04 11.80 -2.33
N LEU A 32 -4.30 11.54 -2.71
CA LEU A 32 -4.74 11.59 -4.11
C LEU A 32 -4.61 12.99 -4.71
N ILE A 33 -4.96 14.04 -3.97
CA ILE A 33 -4.82 15.44 -4.44
C ILE A 33 -3.34 15.79 -4.66
N ILE A 34 -2.44 15.39 -3.76
CA ILE A 34 -1.01 15.66 -3.91
C ILE A 34 -0.45 14.89 -5.11
N LEU A 35 -0.83 13.62 -5.25
CA LEU A 35 -0.44 12.81 -6.41
C LEU A 35 -0.90 13.46 -7.72
N ALA A 36 -2.16 13.92 -7.78
CA ALA A 36 -2.73 14.60 -8.94
C ALA A 36 -2.01 15.93 -9.24
N GLY A 37 -1.73 16.74 -8.22
CA GLY A 37 -0.96 17.98 -8.37
C GLY A 37 0.46 17.74 -8.87
N SER A 38 1.13 16.71 -8.37
CA SER A 38 2.47 16.32 -8.84
C SER A 38 2.47 15.77 -10.26
N LEU A 39 1.37 15.16 -10.69
CA LEU A 39 1.17 14.76 -12.09
C LEU A 39 0.92 15.95 -13.03
N ALA A 40 0.17 16.95 -12.58
CA ALA A 40 -0.08 18.16 -13.36
C ALA A 40 1.21 18.94 -13.66
N LEU A 41 2.19 18.85 -12.76
CA LEU A 41 3.52 19.46 -12.92
C LEU A 41 4.51 18.57 -13.70
N ALA A 42 4.06 17.45 -14.24
CA ALA A 42 4.98 16.47 -14.78
C ALA A 42 5.64 16.89 -16.08
N PRO A 43 6.93 16.55 -16.28
CA PRO A 43 7.66 16.96 -17.47
C PRO A 43 6.97 16.44 -18.73
N LYS A 44 6.82 17.31 -19.75
CA LYS A 44 6.19 16.97 -21.04
C LYS A 44 6.96 15.93 -21.87
N GLY A 45 8.03 15.35 -21.33
CA GLY A 45 8.95 14.42 -22.01
C GLY A 45 8.50 12.97 -22.13
N GLY A 46 7.30 12.61 -21.63
CA GLY A 46 6.76 11.25 -21.76
C GLY A 46 7.52 10.19 -20.94
N ILE A 47 7.13 8.92 -21.12
CA ILE A 47 7.72 7.78 -20.41
C ILE A 47 9.04 7.39 -21.10
N ASP A 48 10.15 7.58 -20.40
CA ASP A 48 11.48 7.17 -20.86
C ASP A 48 11.70 5.64 -20.75
N LYS A 49 12.55 5.05 -21.59
CA LYS A 49 12.88 3.61 -21.54
C LYS A 49 13.42 3.18 -20.17
N ASN A 50 14.20 4.04 -19.52
CA ASN A 50 14.71 3.81 -18.17
C ASN A 50 13.58 3.75 -17.13
N MET A 51 12.52 4.55 -17.33
CA MET A 51 11.34 4.55 -16.46
C MET A 51 10.53 3.26 -16.63
N MET A 52 10.40 2.77 -17.87
CA MET A 52 9.71 1.52 -18.16
C MET A 52 10.45 0.29 -17.59
N GLY A 53 11.79 0.28 -17.63
CA GLY A 53 12.60 -0.74 -16.96
C GLY A 53 12.43 -0.75 -15.44
N ASN A 54 12.38 0.43 -14.81
CA ASN A 54 12.14 0.52 -13.36
C ASN A 54 10.72 0.04 -13.00
N ILE A 55 9.71 0.40 -13.79
CA ILE A 55 8.33 -0.03 -13.58
C ILE A 55 8.20 -1.56 -13.65
N SER A 56 8.84 -2.21 -14.63
CA SER A 56 8.78 -3.66 -14.76
C SER A 56 9.46 -4.39 -13.61
N VAL A 57 10.65 -3.94 -13.19
CA VAL A 57 11.38 -4.51 -12.04
C VAL A 57 10.57 -4.34 -10.74
N ILE A 58 10.03 -3.14 -10.50
CA ILE A 58 9.21 -2.87 -9.31
C ILE A 58 7.94 -3.72 -9.33
N SER A 59 7.27 -3.83 -10.48
CA SER A 59 6.04 -4.61 -10.61
C SER A 59 6.31 -6.11 -10.38
N LEU A 60 7.37 -6.66 -10.97
CA LEU A 60 7.76 -8.07 -10.74
C LEU A 60 8.12 -8.32 -9.27
N GLY A 61 8.91 -7.44 -8.66
CA GLY A 61 9.24 -7.57 -7.24
C GLY A 61 8.02 -7.51 -6.32
N ARG A 62 7.07 -6.61 -6.62
CA ARG A 62 5.88 -6.41 -5.79
C ARG A 62 4.82 -7.47 -5.99
N PHE A 63 4.53 -7.88 -7.23
CA PHE A 63 3.44 -8.83 -7.51
C PHE A 63 3.87 -10.29 -7.51
N VAL A 64 5.17 -10.59 -7.54
CA VAL A 64 5.66 -11.96 -7.57
C VAL A 64 6.53 -12.25 -6.35
N LEU A 65 7.64 -11.52 -6.17
CA LEU A 65 8.57 -11.82 -5.07
C LEU A 65 7.94 -11.57 -3.69
N THR A 66 7.27 -10.43 -3.50
CA THR A 66 6.69 -10.05 -2.20
C THR A 66 5.60 -11.02 -1.70
N PRO A 67 4.59 -11.42 -2.51
CA PRO A 67 3.61 -12.41 -2.07
C PRO A 67 4.22 -13.80 -1.87
N LEU A 68 5.20 -14.21 -2.69
CA LEU A 68 5.91 -15.48 -2.48
C LEU A 68 6.69 -15.49 -1.15
N LEU A 69 7.41 -14.41 -0.85
CA LEU A 69 8.12 -14.26 0.41
C LEU A 69 7.15 -14.23 1.60
N THR A 70 6.03 -13.54 1.47
CA THR A 70 5.01 -13.45 2.52
C THR A 70 4.37 -14.82 2.77
N ALA A 71 3.98 -15.55 1.72
CA ALA A 71 3.48 -16.92 1.85
C ALA A 71 4.50 -17.86 2.49
N GLY A 72 5.78 -17.75 2.12
CA GLY A 72 6.87 -18.52 2.72
C GLY A 72 7.05 -18.22 4.21
N LEU A 73 7.09 -16.93 4.58
CA LEU A 73 7.21 -16.49 5.97
C LEU A 73 6.01 -16.92 6.82
N LEU A 74 4.79 -16.81 6.30
CA LEU A 74 3.58 -17.26 6.99
C LEU A 74 3.62 -18.77 7.25
N ARG A 75 4.04 -19.56 6.26
CA ARG A 75 4.16 -21.02 6.39
C ARG A 75 5.24 -21.42 7.39
N LEU A 76 6.39 -20.74 7.37
CA LEU A 76 7.44 -20.92 8.38
C LEU A 76 6.95 -20.55 9.77
N GLY A 77 6.21 -19.45 9.91
CA GLY A 77 5.66 -19.02 11.19
C GLY A 77 4.70 -20.05 11.78
N ILE A 78 3.81 -20.61 10.96
CA ILE A 78 2.90 -21.70 11.37
C ILE A 78 3.70 -22.94 11.81
N ASN A 79 4.73 -23.33 11.05
CA ASN A 79 5.57 -24.48 11.40
C ASN A 79 6.39 -24.27 12.68
N LEU A 80 6.72 -23.02 13.03
CA LEU A 80 7.42 -22.65 14.27
C LEU A 80 6.47 -22.46 15.47
N GLY A 81 5.17 -22.75 15.30
CA GLY A 81 4.18 -22.66 16.37
C GLY A 81 3.63 -21.26 16.64
N LEU A 82 3.86 -20.29 15.74
CA LEU A 82 3.15 -19.00 15.82
C LEU A 82 1.67 -19.27 15.54
N SER A 83 0.80 -18.79 16.43
CA SER A 83 -0.65 -18.97 16.34
C SER A 83 -1.29 -18.06 15.27
N LEU A 84 -0.79 -18.13 14.03
CA LEU A 84 -1.27 -17.43 12.83
C LEU A 84 -2.44 -18.19 12.19
N HIS A 85 -3.37 -18.71 13.00
CA HIS A 85 -4.52 -19.48 12.52
C HIS A 85 -5.75 -18.62 12.22
N ASP A 86 -5.70 -17.32 12.53
CA ASP A 86 -6.79 -16.40 12.21
C ASP A 86 -6.82 -16.15 10.68
N PRO A 87 -7.86 -16.62 9.96
CA PRO A 87 -7.97 -16.45 8.52
C PRO A 87 -8.05 -14.97 8.12
N VAL A 88 -8.58 -14.10 8.98
CA VAL A 88 -8.63 -12.65 8.73
C VAL A 88 -7.22 -12.05 8.78
N LEU A 89 -6.39 -12.48 9.74
CA LEU A 89 -5.01 -12.01 9.85
C LEU A 89 -4.17 -12.45 8.64
N LEU A 90 -4.30 -13.72 8.24
CA LEU A 90 -3.62 -14.25 7.05
C LEU A 90 -4.04 -13.51 5.78
N PHE A 91 -5.35 -13.26 5.63
CA PHE A 91 -5.88 -12.50 4.50
C PHE A 91 -5.34 -11.07 4.46
N VAL A 92 -5.33 -10.36 5.59
CA VAL A 92 -4.80 -8.99 5.67
C VAL A 92 -3.31 -8.95 5.35
N LEU A 93 -2.50 -9.88 5.87
CA LEU A 93 -1.07 -9.94 5.60
C LEU A 93 -0.77 -10.22 4.12
N MET A 94 -1.51 -11.14 3.51
CA MET A 94 -1.39 -11.45 2.09
C MET A 94 -1.87 -10.29 1.21
N MET A 95 -3.00 -9.66 1.54
CA MET A 95 -3.49 -8.47 0.86
C MET A 95 -2.44 -7.34 0.90
N GLN A 96 -1.86 -7.08 2.06
CA GLN A 96 -0.83 -6.06 2.24
C GLN A 96 0.40 -6.34 1.37
N SER A 97 0.75 -7.60 1.16
CA SER A 97 1.90 -7.99 0.32
C SER A 97 1.68 -7.71 -1.17
N CYS A 98 0.42 -7.75 -1.63
CA CYS A 98 0.02 -7.54 -3.02
C CYS A 98 -0.35 -6.08 -3.31
N MET A 99 -0.48 -5.22 -2.31
CA MET A 99 -0.86 -3.82 -2.52
C MET A 99 0.22 -3.06 -3.32
N PRO A 100 -0.17 -2.15 -4.23
CA PRO A 100 0.79 -1.45 -5.07
C PRO A 100 1.71 -0.55 -4.23
N SER A 101 2.91 -0.28 -4.77
CA SER A 101 3.94 0.56 -4.14
C SER A 101 3.38 1.88 -3.59
N ALA A 102 3.80 2.26 -2.38
CA ALA A 102 3.15 3.28 -1.58
C ALA A 102 3.16 4.69 -2.21
N GLN A 103 1.98 5.31 -2.29
CA GLN A 103 1.78 6.75 -2.55
C GLN A 103 2.63 7.63 -1.62
N ASN A 104 2.93 7.13 -0.43
CA ASN A 104 3.72 7.82 0.58
C ASN A 104 5.12 8.20 0.09
N ASN A 105 5.70 7.48 -0.87
CA ASN A 105 7.01 7.85 -1.41
C ASN A 105 6.97 9.18 -2.19
N VAL A 106 5.87 9.45 -2.91
CA VAL A 106 5.68 10.75 -3.57
C VAL A 106 5.53 11.85 -2.54
N LEU A 107 4.80 11.59 -1.45
CA LEU A 107 4.63 12.54 -0.35
C LEU A 107 5.95 12.87 0.34
N ILE A 108 6.78 11.87 0.64
CA ILE A 108 8.11 12.08 1.25
C ILE A 108 8.96 12.97 0.35
N LEU A 109 9.02 12.68 -0.96
CA LEU A 109 9.75 13.52 -1.91
C LEU A 109 9.17 14.95 -2.02
N GLN A 110 7.85 15.09 -1.87
CA GLN A 110 7.18 16.39 -1.84
C GLN A 110 7.59 17.21 -0.61
N VAL A 111 7.67 16.55 0.56
CA VAL A 111 8.08 17.15 1.83
C VAL A 111 9.56 17.52 1.82
N GLU A 112 10.41 16.70 1.20
CA GLU A 112 11.84 17.00 0.98
C GLU A 112 12.09 18.11 -0.05
N GLY A 113 11.05 18.64 -0.69
CA GLY A 113 11.16 19.70 -1.70
C GLY A 113 11.67 19.23 -3.06
N LEU A 114 11.85 17.92 -3.27
CA LEU A 114 12.32 17.30 -4.51
C LEU A 114 11.20 17.16 -5.54
N LYS A 115 10.58 18.29 -5.94
CA LYS A 115 9.36 18.33 -6.77
C LYS A 115 9.49 17.60 -8.11
N HIS A 116 10.65 17.67 -8.77
CA HIS A 116 10.88 16.97 -10.04
C HIS A 116 10.93 15.44 -9.87
N ALA A 117 11.56 14.96 -8.79
CA ALA A 117 11.61 13.53 -8.46
C ALA A 117 10.22 13.03 -8.02
N ALA A 118 9.52 13.80 -7.20
CA ALA A 118 8.16 13.50 -6.76
C ALA A 118 7.20 13.37 -7.96
N SER A 119 7.31 14.26 -8.94
CA SER A 119 6.50 14.22 -10.15
C SER A 119 6.80 13.02 -11.05
N ARG A 120 8.09 12.71 -11.30
CA ARG A 120 8.47 11.49 -12.04
C ARG A 120 8.01 10.22 -11.31
N MET A 121 8.11 10.21 -9.99
CA MET A 121 7.63 9.10 -9.16
C MET A 121 6.11 8.97 -9.17
N ALA A 122 5.38 10.08 -9.19
CA ALA A 122 3.93 10.09 -9.32
C ALA A 122 3.47 9.48 -10.64
N GLN A 123 4.15 9.80 -11.76
CA GLN A 123 3.88 9.17 -13.06
C GLN A 123 4.14 7.65 -13.02
N MET A 124 5.27 7.22 -12.44
CA MET A 124 5.60 5.80 -12.30
C MET A 124 4.55 5.07 -11.47
N LEU A 125 4.17 5.64 -10.32
CA LEU A 125 3.16 5.06 -9.46
C LEU A 125 1.81 4.95 -10.17
N LEU A 126 1.37 5.98 -10.90
CA LEU A 126 0.10 5.91 -11.64
C LEU A 126 0.08 4.74 -12.61
N ILE A 127 1.14 4.56 -13.40
CA ILE A 127 1.25 3.45 -14.36
C ILE A 127 1.24 2.11 -13.63
N ILE A 128 2.02 1.99 -12.54
CA ILE A 128 2.01 0.79 -11.70
C ILE A 128 0.59 0.52 -11.20
N TYR A 129 -0.10 1.51 -10.64
CA TYR A 129 -1.47 1.38 -10.14
C TYR A 129 -2.42 0.86 -11.22
N LEU A 130 -2.36 1.40 -12.44
CA LEU A 130 -3.18 0.93 -13.56
C LEU A 130 -2.89 -0.53 -13.93
N ILE A 131 -1.61 -0.90 -14.03
CA ILE A 131 -1.19 -2.27 -14.32
C ILE A 131 -1.58 -3.23 -13.18
N SER A 132 -1.57 -2.74 -11.95
CA SER A 132 -1.80 -3.53 -10.73
C SER A 132 -3.23 -4.02 -10.59
N ILE A 133 -4.21 -3.36 -11.22
CA ILE A 133 -5.63 -3.70 -11.11
C ILE A 133 -5.87 -5.18 -11.45
N VAL A 134 -5.30 -5.65 -12.56
CA VAL A 134 -5.47 -7.02 -13.04
C VAL A 134 -4.83 -8.07 -12.11
N PRO A 135 -3.52 -8.02 -11.82
CA PRO A 135 -2.87 -9.03 -10.98
C PRO A 135 -3.41 -9.03 -9.55
N ILE A 136 -3.71 -7.87 -8.96
CA ILE A 136 -4.32 -7.82 -7.61
C ILE A 136 -5.69 -8.48 -7.62
N SER A 137 -6.53 -8.19 -8.61
CA SER A 137 -7.86 -8.79 -8.72
C SER A 137 -7.77 -10.32 -8.88
N VAL A 138 -6.81 -10.82 -9.66
CA VAL A 138 -6.59 -12.26 -9.86
C VAL A 138 -6.05 -12.92 -8.60
N LEU A 139 -5.02 -12.34 -7.97
CA LEU A 139 -4.42 -12.85 -6.73
C LEU A 139 -5.46 -12.93 -5.62
N LEU A 140 -6.20 -11.84 -5.39
CA LEU A 140 -7.26 -11.82 -4.37
C LEU A 140 -8.34 -12.86 -4.67
N SER A 141 -8.76 -13.03 -5.93
CA SER A 141 -9.77 -14.02 -6.31
C SER A 141 -9.31 -15.46 -6.02
N ILE A 142 -8.06 -15.79 -6.34
CA ILE A 142 -7.49 -17.13 -6.05
C ILE A 142 -7.42 -17.37 -4.53
N PHE A 143 -7.04 -16.36 -3.75
CA PHE A 143 -6.94 -16.49 -2.29
C PHE A 143 -8.29 -16.54 -1.59
N LEU A 144 -9.33 -15.87 -2.12
CA LEU A 144 -10.66 -15.87 -1.50
C LEU A 144 -11.45 -17.15 -1.78
N GLN A 145 -11.04 -17.94 -2.78
CA GLN A 145 -11.63 -19.23 -3.13
C GLN A 145 -11.07 -20.42 -2.33
N HIS A 146 -9.99 -20.21 -1.56
CA HIS A 146 -9.35 -21.21 -0.69
C HIS A 146 -9.52 -20.86 0.78
#